data_AF-A0A091AS67-F1
#
_entry.id   AF-A0A091AS67-F1
#
_cell.length_a   1.000
_cell.length_b   1.000
_cell.length_c   1.000
_cell.angle_alpha   90.00
_cell.angle_beta   90.00
_cell.angle_gamma   90.00
#
_symmetry.space_group_name_H-M   'P 1'
#
loop_
_entity.id
_entity.type
_entity.pdbx_description
1 polymer ?
#
loop_
_entity_poly.entity_id
_entity_poly.type
_entity_poly.pdbx_seq_one_letter_code
_entity_poly.pdbx_strand_id
1 'polypeptide(L)'
;MWRLPVFPKDEELPTWLHSALLAIVVAPFSGFLLFHGVRAIFRAHLPEIEGPDFGIYLVRAPLFGSRAVVAGIGLLFLSSSFLGLAYAYSRFSRDHWPGKVLPWVLLAIGLGMLVAVQ
;
A
#
# COMPACT_ATOMS: atom_id res chain seq x y z
N MET A 1 -36.46 19.80 29.59
CA MET A 1 -35.89 18.54 29.05
C MET A 1 -36.19 18.49 27.56
N TRP A 2 -35.32 19.05 26.72
CA TRP A 2 -35.39 18.96 25.26
C TRP A 2 -33.94 19.05 24.74
N ARG A 3 -33.40 17.94 24.23
CA ARG A 3 -32.16 17.95 23.44
C ARG A 3 -32.57 18.07 21.98
N LEU A 4 -32.51 19.28 21.44
CA LEU A 4 -32.56 19.47 19.99
C LEU A 4 -31.19 19.05 19.43
N PRO A 5 -31.12 18.26 18.34
CA PRO A 5 -29.86 18.05 17.64
C PRO A 5 -29.45 19.39 16.98
N VAL A 6 -28.43 20.06 17.53
CA VAL A 6 -27.97 21.39 17.08
C VAL A 6 -26.99 21.32 15.89
N PHE A 7 -26.75 20.13 15.33
CA PHE A 7 -26.00 20.02 14.09
C PHE A 7 -26.88 19.35 13.03
N PRO A 8 -27.01 19.94 11.82
CA PRO A 8 -27.46 19.15 10.68
C PRO A 8 -26.53 17.95 10.62
N LYS A 9 -27.12 16.75 10.53
CA LYS A 9 -26.36 15.54 10.28
C LYS A 9 -25.74 15.75 8.90
N ASP A 10 -24.48 16.18 8.88
CA ASP A 10 -23.72 16.51 7.69
C ASP A 10 -24.07 15.51 6.59
N GLU A 11 -24.31 16.02 5.37
CA GLU A 11 -24.49 15.19 4.19
C GLU A 11 -23.25 14.30 4.05
N GLU A 12 -23.32 13.11 4.64
CA GLU A 12 -22.19 12.21 4.68
C GLU A 12 -21.81 11.87 3.24
N LEU A 13 -20.54 12.07 2.90
CA LEU A 13 -20.02 11.74 1.58
C LEU A 13 -20.53 10.34 1.16
N PRO A 14 -21.07 10.17 -0.06
CA PRO A 14 -21.52 8.88 -0.54
C PRO A 14 -20.42 7.82 -0.37
N THR A 15 -20.77 6.64 0.10
CA THR A 15 -19.81 5.57 0.42
C THR A 15 -18.86 5.23 -0.74
N TRP A 16 -19.38 5.27 -1.96
CA TRP A 16 -18.59 5.05 -3.17
C TRP A 16 -17.58 6.18 -3.41
N LEU A 17 -17.96 7.44 -3.17
CA LEU A 17 -17.08 8.60 -3.35
C LEU A 17 -15.98 8.62 -2.30
N HIS A 18 -16.32 8.32 -1.04
CA HIS A 18 -15.33 8.16 0.04
C HIS A 18 -14.30 7.09 -0.31
N SER A 19 -14.75 5.93 -0.78
CA SER A 19 -13.87 4.81 -1.16
C SER A 19 -13.02 5.13 -2.41
N ALA A 20 -13.61 5.83 -3.39
CA ALA A 20 -12.90 6.26 -4.59
C ALA A 20 -11.78 7.27 -4.24
N LEU A 21 -12.04 8.22 -3.34
CA LEU A 21 -11.04 9.17 -2.87
C LEU A 21 -9.88 8.46 -2.17
N LEU A 22 -10.16 7.47 -1.32
CA LEU A 22 -9.11 6.64 -0.71
C LEU A 22 -8.27 5.92 -1.76
N ALA A 23 -8.91 5.32 -2.77
CA ALA A 23 -8.21 4.64 -3.86
C ALA A 23 -7.31 5.61 -4.65
N ILE A 24 -7.79 6.82 -4.95
CA ILE A 24 -7.02 7.85 -5.66
C ILE A 24 -5.79 8.29 -4.85
N VAL A 25 -5.94 8.50 -3.54
CA VAL A 25 -4.83 8.89 -2.66
C VAL A 25 -3.76 7.80 -2.60
N VAL A 26 -4.17 6.54 -2.60
CA VAL A 26 -3.29 5.38 -2.47
C VAL A 26 -2.68 4.94 -3.81
N ALA A 27 -3.37 5.19 -4.92
CA ALA A 27 -2.98 4.79 -6.27
C ALA A 27 -1.54 5.17 -6.67
N PRO A 28 -1.02 6.39 -6.43
CA PRO A 28 0.35 6.72 -6.84
C PRO A 28 1.39 5.85 -6.10
N PHE A 29 1.17 5.55 -4.81
CA PHE A 29 2.08 4.73 -4.01
C PHE A 29 2.00 3.25 -4.42
N SER A 30 0.79 2.71 -4.50
CA SER A 30 0.55 1.32 -4.91
C SER A 30 1.00 1.07 -6.34
N GLY A 31 0.66 1.96 -7.28
CA GLY A 31 0.99 1.86 -8.69
C GLY A 31 2.50 1.91 -8.95
N PHE A 32 3.21 2.81 -8.27
CA PHE A 32 4.66 2.89 -8.36
C PHE A 32 5.32 1.58 -7.92
N LEU A 33 4.95 1.06 -6.74
CA LEU A 33 5.48 -0.20 -6.22
C LEU A 33 5.13 -1.40 -7.10
N LEU A 34 3.89 -1.44 -7.60
CA LEU A 34 3.43 -2.49 -8.50
C LEU A 34 4.24 -2.51 -9.80
N PHE A 35 4.43 -1.34 -10.42
CA PHE A 35 5.18 -1.22 -11.66
C PHE A 35 6.63 -1.71 -11.50
N HIS A 36 7.32 -1.25 -10.45
CA HIS A 36 8.69 -1.66 -10.18
C HIS A 36 8.79 -3.15 -9.78
N GLY A 37 7.84 -3.65 -8.98
CA GLY A 37 7.80 -5.05 -8.55
C GLY A 37 7.59 -6.01 -9.72
N VAL A 38 6.59 -5.74 -10.57
CA VAL A 38 6.33 -6.50 -11.79
C VAL A 38 7.57 -6.49 -12.70
N ARG A 39 8.16 -5.32 -12.93
CA ARG A 39 9.35 -5.20 -13.79
C ARG A 39 10.54 -5.98 -13.24
N ALA A 40 10.74 -5.99 -11.93
CA ALA A 40 11.83 -6.73 -11.29
C ALA A 40 11.67 -8.25 -11.42
N ILE A 41 10.43 -8.75 -11.29
CA ILE A 41 10.13 -10.18 -11.48
C ILE A 41 10.40 -10.59 -12.93
N PHE A 42 9.89 -9.84 -13.91
CA PHE A 42 10.03 -10.20 -15.32
C PHE A 42 11.46 -10.04 -15.85
N ARG A 43 12.19 -9.02 -15.40
CA ARG A 43 13.57 -8.75 -15.88
C ARG A 43 14.65 -9.40 -15.03
N ALA A 44 14.28 -10.04 -13.91
CA ALA A 44 15.22 -10.49 -12.88
C ALA A 44 16.25 -9.41 -12.51
N HIS A 45 15.82 -8.14 -12.58
CA HIS A 45 16.67 -6.98 -12.38
C HIS A 45 15.84 -5.85 -11.80
N LEU A 46 16.27 -5.37 -10.63
CA LEU A 46 15.70 -4.21 -9.98
C LEU A 46 16.80 -3.15 -9.94
N PRO A 47 16.70 -2.08 -10.74
CA PRO A 47 17.64 -0.98 -10.64
C PRO A 47 17.47 -0.25 -9.32
N GLU A 48 18.49 0.51 -8.95
CA GLU A 48 18.41 1.44 -7.83
C GLU A 48 17.20 2.35 -8.00
N ILE A 49 16.41 2.48 -6.94
CA ILE A 49 15.23 3.33 -6.94
C ILE A 49 15.67 4.69 -6.44
N GLU A 50 15.96 5.59 -7.37
CA GLU A 50 16.26 6.99 -7.06
C GLU A 50 14.99 7.66 -6.48
N GLY A 51 15.10 8.17 -5.26
CA GLY A 51 14.03 8.88 -4.57
C GLY A 51 14.59 9.80 -3.48
N PRO A 52 13.78 10.73 -2.92
CA PRO A 52 14.20 11.55 -1.78
C PRO A 52 14.66 10.62 -0.65
N ASP A 53 15.66 11.02 0.17
CA ASP A 53 16.49 10.18 1.09
C ASP A 53 15.82 8.97 1.80
N PHE A 54 14.49 8.96 1.96
CA PHE A 54 13.70 7.80 2.34
C PHE A 54 13.70 6.62 1.33
N GLY A 55 13.76 6.88 0.02
CA GLY A 55 13.84 5.85 -1.03
C GLY A 55 15.14 5.05 -1.00
N ILE A 56 16.22 5.68 -0.51
CA ILE A 56 17.54 5.09 -0.29
C ILE A 56 17.48 3.93 0.73
N TYR A 57 16.44 3.81 1.56
CA TYR A 57 16.33 2.70 2.51
C TYR A 57 15.72 1.42 1.91
N LEU A 58 15.09 1.47 0.73
CA LEU A 58 14.40 0.30 0.16
C LEU A 58 15.30 -0.51 -0.77
N VAL A 59 16.08 0.13 -1.64
CA VAL A 59 17.02 -0.56 -2.56
C VAL A 59 18.24 0.33 -2.79
N ARG A 60 19.34 0.06 -2.07
CA ARG A 60 20.60 0.82 -2.13
C ARG A 60 21.54 0.43 -3.26
N ALA A 61 21.33 -0.75 -3.84
CA ALA A 61 22.18 -1.30 -4.87
C ALA A 61 21.32 -2.03 -5.90
N PRO A 62 21.71 -2.01 -7.19
CA PRO A 62 21.00 -2.77 -8.21
C PRO A 62 21.02 -4.26 -7.85
N LEU A 63 19.83 -4.85 -7.77
CA LEU A 63 19.66 -6.28 -7.51
C LEU A 63 19.56 -7.04 -8.83
N PHE A 64 20.12 -8.25 -8.85
CA PHE A 64 20.12 -9.13 -10.02
C PHE A 64 19.68 -10.55 -9.64
N GLY A 65 19.12 -11.26 -10.63
CA GLY A 65 18.75 -12.66 -10.51
C GLY A 65 17.66 -12.89 -9.47
N SER A 66 17.82 -13.95 -8.67
CA SER A 66 16.82 -14.37 -7.68
C SER A 66 16.53 -13.32 -6.61
N ARG A 67 17.51 -12.49 -6.24
CA ARG A 67 17.32 -11.40 -5.26
C ARG A 67 16.41 -10.31 -5.80
N ALA A 68 16.53 -9.97 -7.08
CA ALA A 68 15.64 -9.01 -7.74
C ALA A 68 14.20 -9.52 -7.81
N VAL A 69 14.00 -10.83 -8.02
CA VAL A 69 12.67 -11.44 -8.01
C VAL A 69 12.06 -11.39 -6.62
N VAL A 70 12.80 -11.74 -5.57
CA VAL A 70 12.31 -11.67 -4.17
C VAL A 70 12.00 -10.22 -3.78
N ALA A 71 12.87 -9.26 -4.14
CA ALA A 71 12.60 -7.85 -3.95
C ALA A 71 11.32 -7.41 -4.69
N GLY A 72 11.15 -7.86 -5.93
CA GLY A 72 9.97 -7.60 -6.74
C GLY A 72 8.69 -8.13 -6.11
N ILE A 73 8.72 -9.34 -5.54
CA ILE A 73 7.61 -9.92 -4.79
C ILE A 73 7.33 -9.09 -3.53
N GLY A 74 8.36 -8.64 -2.81
CA GLY A 74 8.21 -7.74 -1.66
C GLY A 74 7.50 -6.43 -2.04
N LEU A 75 7.82 -5.85 -3.20
CA LEU A 75 7.14 -4.67 -3.74
C LEU A 75 5.66 -4.95 -4.07
N LEU A 76 5.31 -6.14 -4.53
CA LEU A 76 3.90 -6.54 -4.73
C LEU A 76 3.14 -6.61 -3.40
N PHE A 77 3.76 -7.15 -2.35
CA PHE A 77 3.18 -7.20 -1.00
C PHE A 77 2.99 -5.79 -0.43
N LEU A 78 3.97 -4.90 -0.59
CA LEU A 78 3.84 -3.50 -0.17
C LEU A 78 2.73 -2.78 -0.95
N SER A 79 2.68 -2.96 -2.27
CA SER A 79 1.61 -2.41 -3.10
C SER A 79 0.23 -2.88 -2.64
N SER A 80 0.09 -4.18 -2.34
CA SER A 80 -1.14 -4.78 -1.84
C SER A 80 -1.51 -4.27 -0.43
N SER A 81 -0.52 -4.02 0.43
CA SER A 81 -0.73 -3.36 1.73
C SER A 81 -1.35 -1.98 1.58
N PHE A 82 -0.84 -1.17 0.65
CA PHE A 82 -1.39 0.16 0.37
C PHE A 82 -2.86 0.08 -0.07
N LEU A 83 -3.20 -0.81 -1.01
CA LEU A 83 -4.59 -1.04 -1.41
C LEU A 83 -5.45 -1.56 -0.25
N GLY A 84 -4.87 -2.43 0.58
CA GLY A 84 -5.50 -2.92 1.80
C GLY A 84 -5.81 -1.80 2.79
N LEU A 85 -4.93 -0.79 2.93
CA LEU A 85 -5.19 0.39 3.76
C LEU A 85 -6.39 1.18 3.22
N ALA A 86 -6.48 1.39 1.90
CA ALA A 86 -7.66 2.03 1.31
C ALA A 86 -8.95 1.26 1.64
N TYR A 87 -8.90 -0.08 1.62
CA TYR A 87 -10.03 -0.93 2.01
C TYR A 87 -10.33 -0.85 3.52
N ALA A 88 -9.31 -0.88 4.38
CA ALA A 88 -9.44 -0.81 5.84
C ALA A 88 -10.05 0.51 6.34
N TYR A 89 -9.80 1.61 5.62
CA TYR A 89 -10.40 2.93 5.90
C TYR A 89 -11.68 3.21 5.10
N SER A 90 -12.05 2.31 4.19
CA SER A 90 -13.34 2.37 3.51
C SER A 90 -14.47 2.03 4.46
N ARG A 91 -15.63 2.67 4.28
CA ARG A 91 -16.85 2.36 5.04
C ARG A 91 -17.34 0.92 4.79
N PHE A 92 -16.87 0.25 3.73
CA PHE A 92 -17.16 -1.17 3.47
C PHE A 92 -16.55 -2.12 4.50
N SER A 93 -15.43 -1.77 5.15
CA SER A 93 -14.72 -2.65 6.09
C SER A 93 -14.99 -2.31 7.56
N ARG A 94 -15.99 -1.45 7.84
CA ARG A 94 -16.25 -0.90 9.19
C ARG A 94 -16.35 -2.00 10.27
N ASP A 95 -16.94 -3.14 9.93
CA ASP A 95 -17.14 -4.29 10.83
C ASP A 95 -16.18 -5.49 10.57
N HIS A 96 -15.34 -5.43 9.54
CA HIS A 96 -14.47 -6.54 9.14
C HIS A 96 -13.07 -6.40 9.75
N TRP A 97 -12.89 -6.93 10.96
CA TRP A 97 -11.60 -6.91 11.67
C TRP A 97 -10.41 -7.48 10.85
N PRO A 98 -10.55 -8.57 10.06
CA PRO A 98 -9.40 -9.11 9.32
C PRO A 98 -8.95 -8.16 8.22
N GLY A 99 -9.88 -7.42 7.61
CA GLY A 99 -9.60 -6.43 6.57
C GLY A 99 -8.80 -5.22 7.10
N LYS A 100 -8.82 -4.98 8.42
CA LYS A 100 -8.02 -3.93 9.08
C LYS A 100 -6.61 -4.40 9.44
N VAL A 101 -6.42 -5.71 9.66
CA VAL A 101 -5.12 -6.29 10.05
C VAL A 101 -4.31 -6.72 8.83
N LEU A 102 -4.96 -7.24 7.79
CA LEU A 102 -4.33 -7.71 6.56
C LEU A 102 -3.33 -6.71 5.95
N PRO A 103 -3.60 -5.39 5.87
CA PRO A 103 -2.66 -4.43 5.29
C PRO A 103 -1.33 -4.43 6.05
N TRP A 104 -1.38 -4.45 7.39
CA TRP A 104 -0.20 -4.45 8.24
C TRP A 104 0.62 -5.74 8.11
N VAL A 105 -0.05 -6.88 7.95
CA VAL A 105 0.62 -8.17 7.71
C VAL A 105 1.34 -8.15 6.37
N LEU A 106 0.67 -7.69 5.30
CA LEU A 106 1.27 -7.55 3.98
C LEU A 106 2.46 -6.57 4.00
N LEU A 107 2.35 -5.48 4.76
CA LEU A 107 3.44 -4.52 4.96
C LEU A 107 4.65 -5.18 5.61
N ALA A 108 4.45 -5.90 6.73
CA ALA A 108 5.52 -6.57 7.45
C ALA A 108 6.23 -7.63 6.59
N ILE A 109 5.46 -8.43 5.83
CA ILE A 109 6.01 -9.41 4.89
C ILE A 109 6.84 -8.72 3.80
N GLY A 110 6.28 -7.68 3.17
CA GLY A 110 6.96 -6.94 2.10
C GLY A 110 8.27 -6.30 2.57
N LEU A 111 8.26 -5.65 3.73
CA LEU A 111 9.47 -5.08 4.35
C LEU A 111 10.48 -6.17 4.73
N GLY A 112 10.04 -7.27 5.34
CA GLY A 112 10.92 -8.39 5.69
C GLY A 112 11.62 -9.00 4.48
N MET A 113 10.90 -9.14 3.36
CA MET A 113 11.49 -9.60 2.10
C MET A 113 12.54 -8.64 1.55
N LEU A 114 12.29 -7.33 1.62
CA LEU A 114 13.26 -6.33 1.17
C LEU A 114 14.52 -6.32 2.06
N VAL A 115 14.36 -6.41 3.38
CA VAL A 115 15.50 -6.51 4.30
C VAL A 115 16.32 -7.79 4.05
N ALA A 116 15.67 -8.90 3.68
CA ALA A 116 16.35 -10.17 3.44
C ALA A 116 17.20 -10.20 2.14
N VAL A 117 17.01 -9.25 1.23
CA VAL A 117 17.71 -9.20 -0.07
C VAL A 117 18.71 -8.06 -0.22
N GLN A 118 18.74 -7.15 0.76
CA GLN A 118 19.79 -6.12 0.90
C GLN A 118 21.12 -6.76 1.31
#